data_AF-A0A7V9L9P8-F1
#
_entry.id   AF-A0A7V9L9P8-F1
#
_cell.length_a   1.000
_cell.length_b   1.000
_cell.length_c   1.000
_cell.angle_alpha   90.00
_cell.angle_beta   90.00
_cell.angle_gamma   90.00
#
_symmetry.space_group_name_H-M   'P 1'
#
loop_
_entity.id
_entity.type
_entity.pdbx_description
1 polymer ?
#
loop_
_entity_poly.entity_id
_entity_poly.type
_entity_poly.pdbx_seq_one_letter_code
_entity_poly.pdbx_strand_id
1 'polypeptide(L)' 'MTRVEMATGEVAVKRFAPADAEAAEREAAVLAHLAGEDARYRVQSIVRTADGALLWRDGEVLVLVT' A
#
# COMPACT_ATOMS: atom_id res chain seq x y z
N MET A 1 7.19 -5.44 8.44
CA MET A 1 7.22 -4.93 7.06
C MET A 1 8.29 -5.72 6.31
N THR A 2 7.94 -6.26 5.15
CA THR A 2 8.82 -7.15 4.36
C THR A 2 9.21 -6.44 3.06
N ARG A 3 10.44 -6.62 2.56
CA ARG A 3 10.87 -6.10 1.26
C ARG A 3 10.74 -7.15 0.18
N VAL A 4 10.32 -6.74 -1.02
CA VAL A 4 10.15 -7.60 -2.19
C VAL A 4 10.79 -6.91 -3.39
N GLU A 5 11.62 -7.65 -4.13
CA GLU A 5 12.17 -7.18 -5.39
C GLU A 5 11.10 -7.28 -6.48
N MET A 6 10.80 -6.17 -7.15
CA MET A 6 9.95 -6.13 -8.33
C MET A 6 10.76 -5.69 -9.55
N ALA A 7 10.21 -5.90 -10.75
CA ALA A 7 10.84 -5.44 -11.99
C ALA A 7 11.08 -3.92 -12.01
N THR A 8 10.33 -3.16 -11.22
CA THR A 8 10.43 -1.70 -11.05
C THR A 8 11.34 -1.28 -9.90
N GLY A 9 11.97 -2.23 -9.19
CA GLY A 9 12.81 -2.00 -8.01
C GLY A 9 12.25 -2.62 -6.73
N GLU A 10 12.91 -2.36 -5.61
CA GLU A 10 12.50 -2.85 -4.30
C GLU A 10 11.24 -2.11 -3.80
N VAL A 11 10.26 -2.87 -3.31
CA VAL A 11 9.06 -2.34 -2.65
C VAL A 11 8.94 -2.91 -1.24
N ALA A 12 8.39 -2.11 -0.32
CA ALA A 12 8.02 -2.57 1.00
C ALA A 12 6.55 -3.04 1.00
N VAL A 13 6.30 -4.17 1.66
CA VAL A 13 4.99 -4.78 1.80
C VAL A 13 4.59 -4.77 3.27
N LYS A 14 3.45 -4.13 3.55
CA LYS A 14 2.78 -4.19 4.83
C LYS A 14 1.67 -5.23 4.77
N ARG A 15 1.75 -6.23 5.64
CA ARG A 15 0.74 -7.28 5.77
C ARG A 15 -0.19 -6.96 6.92
N PHE A 16 -1.48 -7.18 6.70
CA PHE A 16 -2.53 -7.03 7.68
C PHE A 16 -3.25 -8.36 7.85
N ALA A 17 -3.68 -8.67 9.07
CA ALA A 17 -4.56 -9.79 9.30
C ALA A 17 -5.92 -9.52 8.60
N PRO A 18 -6.66 -10.57 8.19
CA PRO A 18 -7.98 -10.38 7.57
C PRO A 18 -8.97 -9.57 8.43
N ALA A 19 -8.86 -9.67 9.75
CA ALA A 19 -9.67 -8.90 10.70
C ALA A 19 -9.39 -7.39 10.65
N ASP A 20 -8.22 -6.97 10.14
CA ASP A 20 -7.78 -5.58 10.05
C ASP A 20 -7.97 -5.00 8.64
N ALA A 21 -8.80 -5.62 7.80
CA ALA A 21 -9.00 -5.20 6.41
C ALA A 21 -9.46 -3.73 6.29
N GLU A 22 -10.37 -3.29 7.17
CA GLU A 22 -10.85 -1.90 7.18
C GLU A 22 -9.72 -0.92 7.55
N ALA A 23 -8.85 -1.30 8.49
CA ALA A 23 -7.69 -0.49 8.85
C ALA A 23 -6.70 -0.38 7.69
N ALA A 24 -6.46 -1.49 6.97
CA ALA A 24 -5.61 -1.52 5.79
C ALA A 24 -6.17 -0.64 4.66
N GLU A 25 -7.48 -0.69 4.41
CA GLU A 25 -8.18 0.17 3.45
C GLU A 25 -8.02 1.65 3.78
N ARG A 26 -8.24 2.01 5.05
CA ARG A 26 -8.15 3.38 5.52
C ARG A 26 -6.72 3.92 5.40
N GLU A 27 -5.73 3.13 5.81
CA GLU A 27 -4.33 3.51 5.68
C GLU A 27 -3.94 3.69 4.21
N ALA A 28 -4.35 2.77 3.35
CA ALA A 28 -4.06 2.85 1.92
C ALA A 28 -4.68 4.10 1.28
N ALA A 29 -5.92 4.43 1.63
CA ALA A 29 -6.58 5.64 1.14
C ALA A 29 -5.89 6.93 1.61
N VAL A 30 -5.47 6.98 2.88
CA VAL A 30 -4.74 8.14 3.43
C VAL A 30 -3.41 8.33 2.74
N LEU A 31 -2.61 7.27 2.59
CA LEU A 31 -1.32 7.34 1.90
C LEU A 31 -1.47 7.78 0.44
N ALA A 32 -2.47 7.23 -0.28
CA ALA A 32 -2.74 7.62 -1.66
C ALA A 32 -3.13 9.11 -1.79
N HIS A 33 -3.95 9.62 -0.87
CA HIS A 33 -4.33 11.03 -0.84
C HIS A 33 -3.14 11.94 -0.53
N LEU A 34 -2.37 11.62 0.53
CA LEU A 34 -1.22 12.42 0.95
C LEU A 34 -0.10 12.44 -0.10
N ALA A 35 0.15 11.32 -0.78
CA ALA A 35 1.16 11.24 -1.84
C ALA A 35 0.77 12.05 -3.09
N GLY A 36 -0.53 12.15 -3.40
CA GLY A 36 -1.02 12.79 -4.62
C GLY A 36 -1.34 14.28 -4.49
N GLU A 37 -1.84 14.73 -3.33
CA GLU A 37 -2.49 16.04 -3.22
C GLU A 37 -1.81 16.99 -2.23
N ASP A 38 -0.96 16.49 -1.32
CA ASP A 38 -0.38 17.32 -0.27
C ASP A 38 1.13 17.17 -0.17
N ALA A 39 1.85 17.93 -1.01
CA ALA A 39 3.31 17.98 -1.08
C ALA A 39 4.01 18.38 0.24
N ARG A 40 3.27 18.79 1.27
CA ARG A 40 3.80 19.06 2.60
C ARG A 40 4.13 17.78 3.36
N TYR A 41 3.49 16.67 3.02
CA TYR A 41 3.70 15.39 3.66
C TYR A 41 4.62 14.51 2.81
N ARG A 42 5.78 14.14 3.37
CA ARG A 42 6.66 13.13 2.77
C ARG A 42 6.24 11.76 3.26
N VAL A 43 5.28 11.16 2.55
CA VAL A 43 4.82 9.79 2.78
C VAL A 43 5.32 8.87 1.68
N GLN A 44 5.29 7.57 1.93
CA GLN A 44 5.57 6.56 0.93
C GLN A 44 4.44 6.52 -0.10
N SER A 45 4.79 6.30 -1.36
CA SER A 45 3.82 6.16 -2.44
C SER A 45 3.30 4.73 -2.49
N ILE A 46 2.00 4.56 -2.76
CA ILE A 46 1.40 3.23 -2.93
C ILE A 46 1.65 2.71 -4.34
N VAL A 47 2.08 1.45 -4.41
CA VAL A 47 2.09 0.66 -5.65
C VAL A 47 0.71 0.02 -5.80
N ARG A 48 0.02 0.36 -6.88
CA ARG A 48 -1.30 -0.20 -7.19
C ARG A 48 -1.17 -1.61 -7.77
N THR A 49 -2.18 -2.44 -7.53
CA THR A 49 -2.34 -3.71 -8.23
C THR A 49 -2.61 -3.48 -9.72
N ALA A 50 -2.51 -4.55 -10.53
CA ALA A 50 -2.69 -4.46 -11.98
C ALA A 50 -4.08 -3.96 -12.41
N ASP A 51 -5.12 -4.18 -11.59
CA ASP A 51 -6.48 -3.67 -11.77
C ASP A 51 -6.70 -2.27 -11.15
N GLY A 52 -5.65 -1.66 -10.60
CA GLY A 52 -5.65 -0.30 -10.08
C GLY A 52 -6.06 -0.15 -8.62
N ALA A 53 -6.32 -1.26 -7.91
CA ALA A 53 -6.64 -1.24 -6.49
C ALA A 53 -5.42 -0.83 -5.63
N LEU A 54 -5.69 -0.27 -4.45
CA LEU A 54 -4.66 0.20 -3.51
C LEU A 54 -4.11 -0.92 -2.61
N LEU A 55 -4.73 -2.08 -2.63
CA LEU A 55 -4.43 -3.21 -1.77
C LEU A 55 -4.74 -4.52 -2.50
N TRP A 56 -4.02 -5.57 -2.14
CA TRP A 56 -4.25 -6.92 -2.62
C TRP A 56 -4.89 -7.77 -1.52
N ARG A 57 -5.90 -8.57 -1.89
CA ARG A 57 -6.60 -9.49 -0.98
C ARG A 57 -6.51 -10.91 -1.52
N ASP A 58 -5.85 -11.80 -0.79
CA ASP A 58 -5.78 -13.23 -1.08
C ASP A 58 -5.45 -14.03 0.18
N GLY A 59 -6.45 -14.26 1.02
CA GLY A 59 -6.28 -14.85 2.36
C GLY A 59 -5.59 -13.94 3.39
N GLU A 60 -4.82 -12.95 2.93
CA GLU A 60 -4.25 -11.82 3.67
C GLU A 60 -4.61 -10.48 3.00
N VAL A 61 -4.41 -9.37 3.70
CA VAL A 61 -4.53 -8.02 3.12
C VAL A 61 -3.15 -7.37 3.05
N LEU A 62 -2.74 -6.97 1.85
CA LEU A 62 -1.42 -6.39 1.60
C LEU A 62 -1.51 -4.96 1.06
N VAL A 63 -0.66 -4.09 1.59
CA VAL A 63 -0.42 -2.74 1.05
C VAL A 63 1.05 -2.65 0.63
N LEU A 64 1.29 -2.24 -0.62
CA LEU A 64 2.63 -2.10 -1.18
C LEU A 64 3.01 -0.63 -1.27
N VAL A 65 4.19 -0.30 -0.76
CA VAL A 65 4.69 1.08 -0.68
C VAL A 65 6.15 1.16 -1.13
N THR A 66 6.53 2.29 -1.74
CA THR A 66 7.91 2.65 -2.10
C THR A 66 8.45 3.70 -1.15
#